data_AF-A0A924E5Y2-F1
#
_entry.id   AF-A0A924E5Y2-F1
#
_cell.length_a   1.000
_cell.length_b   1.000
_cell.length_c   1.000
_cell.angle_alpha   90.00
_cell.angle_beta   90.00
_cell.angle_gamma   90.00
#
_symmetry.space_group_name_H-M   'P 1'
#
loop_
_entity.id
_entity.type
_entity.pdbx_description
1 polymer ?
#
loop_
_entity_poly.entity_id
_entity_poly.type
_entity_poly.pdbx_seq_one_letter_code
_entity_poly.pdbx_strand_id
1 'polypeptide(L)'
;DVRVQAVTRLGSGFWLLSPLRLADGSVVMVNRGFIPPQSTPLASPDGPVTLSGLLRITEPGGGFLRHNDPASDRWFSRDVAAIAQSRGLSQVAPYFVDAEGAPADSKSEPGQPVGGLTVIAFANSHLVYALTWYALALMVVGAAIALTRQNTQHHEPNRTALGQD
;
A
#
# COMPACT_ATOMS: atom_id res chain seq x y z
N ASP A 1 5.78 9.72 -22.32
CA ASP A 1 5.41 8.90 -21.15
C ASP A 1 6.48 7.88 -20.84
N VAL A 2 6.67 7.58 -19.56
CA VAL A 2 7.57 6.54 -19.05
C VAL A 2 6.73 5.34 -18.63
N ARG A 3 7.09 4.14 -19.11
CA ARG A 3 6.44 2.88 -18.76
C ARG A 3 7.16 2.23 -17.59
N VAL A 4 6.54 2.21 -16.43
CA VAL A 4 7.06 1.55 -15.22
C VAL A 4 6.37 0.21 -15.05
N GLN A 5 7.12 -0.88 -14.95
CA GLN A 5 6.54 -2.22 -14.78
C GLN A 5 5.63 -2.30 -13.56
N ALA A 6 4.48 -2.94 -13.73
CA ALA A 6 3.45 -3.04 -12.72
C ALA A 6 2.80 -4.41 -12.73
N VAL A 7 2.41 -4.88 -11.54
CA VAL A 7 1.48 -5.99 -11.36
C VAL A 7 0.29 -5.45 -10.59
N THR A 8 -0.89 -5.56 -11.18
CA THR A 8 -2.15 -5.07 -10.59
C THR A 8 -3.17 -6.19 -10.56
N ARG A 9 -4.36 -5.91 -10.02
CA ARG A 9 -5.51 -6.83 -10.13
C ARG A 9 -5.95 -7.12 -11.58
N LEU A 10 -5.49 -6.31 -12.55
CA LEU A 10 -5.74 -6.52 -13.98
C LEU A 10 -4.62 -7.33 -14.66
N GLY A 11 -3.62 -7.79 -13.91
CA GLY A 11 -2.47 -8.54 -14.41
C GLY A 11 -1.19 -7.71 -14.52
N SER A 12 -0.22 -8.25 -15.24
CA SER A 12 1.06 -7.60 -15.52
C SER A 12 0.94 -6.57 -16.64
N GLY A 13 1.63 -5.44 -16.49
CA GLY A 13 1.64 -4.37 -17.49
C GLY A 13 2.50 -3.21 -17.04
N PHE A 14 2.05 -1.99 -17.32
CA PHE A 14 2.82 -0.78 -17.04
C PHE A 14 1.97 0.33 -16.44
N TRP A 15 2.53 1.04 -15.46
CA TRP A 15 2.11 2.39 -15.11
C TRP A 15 2.66 3.38 -16.13
N LEU A 16 1.83 4.34 -16.56
CA LEU A 16 2.24 5.40 -17.48
C LEU A 16 2.49 6.68 -16.72
N LEU A 17 3.76 7.03 -16.57
CA LEU A 17 4.19 8.27 -15.92
C LEU A 17 4.43 9.37 -16.96
N SER A 18 3.73 10.49 -16.84
CA SER A 18 3.83 11.63 -17.73
C SER A 18 4.19 12.90 -16.95
N PRO A 19 5.09 13.75 -17.46
CA PRO A 19 5.31 15.05 -16.84
C PRO A 19 4.12 15.98 -17.09
N LEU A 20 3.63 16.62 -16.04
CA LEU A 20 2.67 17.72 -16.12
C LEU A 20 3.39 19.02 -15.72
N ARG A 21 3.43 19.99 -16.63
CA ARG A 21 3.98 21.32 -16.36
C ARG A 21 2.91 22.19 -15.71
N LEU A 22 3.24 22.80 -14.57
CA LEU A 22 2.38 23.76 -13.87
C LEU A 22 2.57 25.17 -14.44
N ALA A 23 1.65 26.08 -14.10
CA ALA A 23 1.68 27.46 -14.56
C ALA A 23 2.93 28.25 -14.12
N ASP A 24 3.54 27.86 -13.00
CA ASP A 24 4.79 28.44 -12.48
C ASP A 24 6.06 27.85 -13.14
N GLY A 25 5.89 26.94 -14.11
CA GLY A 25 6.98 26.27 -14.82
C GLY A 25 7.51 25.01 -14.15
N SER A 26 7.13 24.74 -12.89
CA SER A 26 7.47 23.50 -12.20
C SER A 26 6.82 22.29 -12.86
N VAL A 27 7.35 21.10 -12.60
CA VAL A 27 6.86 19.85 -13.18
C VAL A 27 6.45 18.89 -12.07
N VAL A 28 5.29 18.27 -12.21
CA VAL A 28 4.86 17.17 -11.37
C VAL A 28 4.71 15.93 -12.25
N MET A 29 5.27 14.80 -11.81
CA MET A 29 5.05 13.53 -12.50
C MET A 29 3.64 13.02 -12.18
N VAL A 30 2.93 12.56 -13.20
CA VAL A 30 1.58 12.02 -13.07
C VAL A 30 1.57 10.57 -13.57
N ASN A 31 1.20 9.63 -12.70
CA ASN A 31 0.83 8.30 -13.13
C ASN A 31 -0.61 8.35 -13.65
N ARG A 32 -0.76 8.33 -14.98
CA ARG A 32 -2.05 8.40 -15.68
C ARG A 32 -2.90 7.14 -15.50
N GLY A 33 -2.27 6.03 -15.12
CA GLY A 33 -2.95 4.74 -14.95
C GLY A 33 -2.19 3.57 -15.57
N PHE A 34 -2.79 2.39 -15.41
CA PHE A 34 -2.27 1.12 -15.90
C PHE A 34 -2.60 0.90 -17.38
N ILE A 35 -1.69 0.26 -18.10
CA ILE A 35 -1.93 -0.24 -19.45
C ILE A 35 -1.37 -1.67 -19.62
N PRO A 36 -2.11 -2.58 -20.29
CA PRO A 36 -1.58 -3.88 -20.68
C PRO A 36 -0.41 -3.78 -21.68
N PRO A 37 0.48 -4.78 -21.74
CA PRO A 37 1.69 -4.71 -22.59
C PRO A 37 1.42 -4.51 -24.08
N GLN A 38 0.32 -5.08 -24.60
CA GLN A 38 -0.03 -5.03 -26.02
C GLN A 38 -0.91 -3.83 -26.39
N SER A 39 -1.18 -2.94 -25.43
CA SER A 39 -2.05 -1.78 -25.65
C SER A 39 -1.23 -0.52 -25.95
N THR A 40 -1.65 0.21 -26.98
CA THR A 40 -1.13 1.55 -27.27
C THR A 40 -1.87 2.56 -26.41
N PRO A 41 -1.18 3.34 -25.57
CA PRO A 41 -1.84 4.34 -24.74
C PRO A 41 -2.41 5.47 -25.58
N LEU A 42 -3.60 5.93 -25.19
CA LEU A 42 -4.13 7.20 -25.68
C LEU A 42 -3.14 8.32 -25.33
N ALA A 43 -2.90 9.18 -26.32
CA ALA A 43 -2.04 10.34 -26.17
C ALA A 43 -2.49 11.20 -24.99
N SER A 44 -1.53 11.89 -24.38
CA SER A 44 -1.88 12.94 -23.42
C SER A 44 -2.61 14.06 -24.18
N PRO A 45 -3.68 14.62 -23.60
CA PRO A 45 -4.37 15.76 -24.21
C PRO A 45 -3.43 16.96 -24.31
N ASP A 46 -3.59 17.75 -25.37
CA ASP A 46 -2.88 19.01 -25.55
C ASP A 46 -3.54 20.13 -24.74
N GLY A 47 -2.72 21.05 -24.23
CA GLY A 47 -3.18 22.26 -23.54
C GLY A 47 -3.45 22.09 -22.04
N PRO A 48 -4.13 23.07 -21.42
CA PRO A 48 -4.39 23.07 -19.98
C PRO A 48 -5.29 21.91 -19.55
N VAL A 49 -4.90 21.22 -18.48
CA VAL A 49 -5.68 20.13 -17.87
C VAL A 49 -5.87 20.38 -16.39
N THR A 50 -7.01 19.94 -15.86
CA THR A 50 -7.24 19.81 -14.41
C THR A 50 -7.18 18.34 -14.05
N LEU A 51 -6.42 18.00 -13.01
CA LEU A 51 -6.23 16.62 -12.57
C LEU A 51 -6.55 16.52 -11.07
N SER A 52 -7.39 15.55 -10.73
CA SER A 52 -7.56 15.06 -9.35
C SER A 52 -6.83 13.74 -9.19
N GLY A 53 -6.29 13.49 -8.00
CA GLY A 53 -5.52 12.30 -7.74
C GLY A 53 -4.89 12.25 -6.35
N LEU A 54 -4.15 11.19 -6.09
CA LEU A 54 -3.45 10.96 -4.83
C LEU A 54 -1.99 11.36 -4.96
N LEU A 55 -1.51 12.20 -4.04
CA LEU A 55 -0.08 12.46 -3.92
C LEU A 55 0.64 11.21 -3.38
N ARG A 56 1.75 10.85 -4.01
CA ARG A 56 2.59 9.70 -3.66
C ARG A 56 4.04 10.14 -3.59
N ILE A 57 4.72 9.72 -2.53
CA ILE A 57 6.16 9.92 -2.41
C ILE A 57 6.88 9.07 -3.48
N THR A 58 7.97 9.62 -4.03
CA THR A 58 8.85 8.91 -4.95
C THR A 58 9.28 7.55 -4.40
N GLU A 59 9.49 6.58 -5.28
CA GLU A 59 9.91 5.21 -4.94
C GLU A 59 11.37 4.99 -5.41
N PRO A 60 12.38 5.51 -4.68
CA PRO A 60 13.75 5.51 -5.14
C PRO A 60 14.36 4.10 -5.13
N GLY A 61 15.28 3.84 -6.05
CA GLY A 61 16.16 2.67 -6.02
C GLY A 61 15.57 1.36 -6.54
N GLY A 62 14.30 1.29 -6.93
CA GLY A 62 13.70 0.04 -7.41
C GLY A 62 13.11 -0.84 -6.31
N GLY A 63 12.50 -1.95 -6.71
CA GLY A 63 12.13 -3.02 -5.77
C GLY A 63 13.34 -3.87 -5.39
N PHE A 64 13.25 -4.65 -4.31
CA PHE A 64 14.33 -5.49 -3.77
C PHE A 64 15.09 -6.33 -4.83
N LEU A 65 14.42 -6.75 -5.89
CA LEU A 65 14.98 -7.63 -6.94
C LEU A 65 15.31 -6.92 -8.26
N ARG A 66 14.84 -5.68 -8.48
CA ARG A 66 14.95 -5.01 -9.79
C ARG A 66 15.15 -3.51 -9.61
N HIS A 67 16.27 -3.03 -10.14
CA HIS A 67 16.66 -1.62 -10.18
C HIS A 67 16.30 -1.03 -11.53
N ASN A 68 15.96 0.27 -11.55
CA ASN A 68 15.75 0.98 -12.82
C ASN A 68 17.03 0.96 -13.66
N ASP A 69 16.86 0.84 -14.97
CA ASP A 69 17.92 0.95 -15.97
C ASP A 69 17.52 2.05 -16.97
N PRO A 70 17.84 3.32 -16.65
CA PRO A 70 17.51 4.45 -17.49
C PRO A 70 18.17 4.40 -18.87
N ALA A 71 19.35 3.77 -18.98
CA ALA A 71 20.07 3.66 -20.25
C ALA A 71 19.34 2.79 -21.28
N SER A 72 18.59 1.79 -20.81
CA SER A 72 17.76 0.92 -21.66
C SER A 72 16.26 1.27 -21.60
N ASP A 73 15.89 2.40 -21.00
CA ASP A 73 14.50 2.81 -20.73
C ASP A 73 13.65 1.76 -20.01
N ARG A 74 14.25 1.02 -19.06
CA ARG A 74 13.58 -0.01 -18.26
C ARG A 74 13.34 0.47 -16.84
N TRP A 75 12.08 0.56 -16.44
CA TRP A 75 11.69 1.09 -15.14
C TRP A 75 10.89 0.06 -14.34
N PHE A 76 11.25 -0.11 -13.08
CA PHE A 76 10.63 -1.05 -12.14
C PHE A 76 10.10 -0.35 -10.89
N SER A 77 10.42 0.93 -10.70
CA SER A 77 9.90 1.79 -9.65
C SER A 77 9.58 3.17 -10.20
N ARG A 78 8.69 3.89 -9.51
CA ARG A 78 8.30 5.26 -9.85
C ARG A 78 9.26 6.25 -9.19
N ASP A 79 10.55 6.10 -9.50
CA ASP A 79 11.63 6.97 -9.04
C ASP A 79 11.59 8.29 -9.82
N VAL A 80 11.03 9.32 -9.21
CA VAL A 80 10.81 10.62 -9.85
C VAL A 80 12.14 11.28 -10.23
N ALA A 81 13.17 11.18 -9.39
CA ALA A 81 14.45 11.82 -9.63
C ALA A 81 15.19 11.15 -10.80
N ALA A 82 15.24 9.81 -10.80
CA ALA A 82 15.86 9.07 -11.89
C ALA A 82 15.11 9.28 -13.22
N ILE A 83 13.77 9.29 -13.18
CA ILE A 83 12.95 9.58 -14.37
C ILE A 83 13.21 11.01 -14.85
N ALA A 84 13.18 12.00 -13.97
CA ALA A 84 13.44 13.40 -14.32
C ALA A 84 14.81 13.56 -15.00
N GLN A 85 15.85 12.96 -14.43
CA GLN A 85 17.20 13.00 -14.98
C GLN A 85 17.26 12.36 -16.38
N SER A 86 16.70 11.16 -16.55
CA SER A 86 16.72 10.46 -17.85
C SER A 86 15.95 11.18 -18.94
N ARG A 87 14.93 11.97 -18.57
CA ARG A 87 14.11 12.76 -19.50
C ARG A 87 14.57 14.21 -19.64
N GLY A 88 15.65 14.61 -18.98
CA GLY A 88 16.17 15.98 -19.03
C GLY A 88 15.23 17.03 -18.45
N LEU A 89 14.40 16.64 -17.46
CA LEU A 89 13.43 17.52 -16.81
C LEU A 89 14.09 18.28 -15.65
N SER A 90 13.71 19.55 -15.49
CA SER A 90 14.12 20.42 -14.39
C SER A 90 12.92 20.87 -13.56
N GLN A 91 13.16 21.35 -12.34
CA GLN A 91 12.12 21.84 -11.41
C GLN A 91 11.01 20.80 -11.15
N VAL A 92 11.38 19.53 -11.07
CA VAL A 92 10.45 18.43 -10.82
C VAL A 92 10.19 18.31 -9.31
N ALA A 93 8.92 18.25 -8.92
CA ALA A 93 8.53 18.01 -7.54
C ALA A 93 9.05 16.64 -7.05
N PRO A 94 9.44 16.48 -5.77
CA PRO A 94 9.99 15.23 -5.24
C PRO A 94 8.93 14.13 -4.97
N TYR A 95 7.78 14.23 -5.64
CA TYR A 95 6.63 13.35 -5.52
C TYR A 95 5.94 13.21 -6.87
N PHE A 96 5.03 12.24 -6.99
CA PHE A 96 4.17 12.09 -8.15
C PHE A 96 2.70 12.03 -7.73
N VAL A 97 1.79 12.18 -8.69
CA VAL A 97 0.35 12.07 -8.48
C VAL A 97 -0.16 10.83 -9.20
N ASP A 98 -0.83 9.94 -8.48
CA ASP A 98 -1.65 8.88 -9.08
C ASP A 98 -3.00 9.49 -9.49
N ALA A 99 -3.27 9.53 -10.80
CA ALA A 99 -4.50 10.06 -11.34
C ALA A 99 -5.71 9.27 -10.81
N GLU A 100 -6.77 10.01 -10.47
CA GLU A 100 -8.05 9.41 -10.08
C GLU A 100 -8.58 8.54 -11.22
N GLY A 101 -9.15 7.38 -10.85
CA GLY A 101 -9.80 6.50 -11.82
C GLY A 101 -11.10 7.12 -12.31
N ALA A 102 -11.45 6.86 -13.56
CA ALA A 102 -12.77 7.24 -14.05
C ALA A 102 -13.87 6.50 -13.26
N PRO A 103 -15.05 7.10 -13.08
CA PRO A 103 -16.19 6.45 -12.44
C PRO A 103 -16.48 5.06 -13.03
N ALA A 104 -16.96 4.13 -12.21
CA ALA A 104 -17.17 2.72 -12.62
C ALA A 104 -18.15 2.53 -13.78
N ASP A 105 -19.02 3.52 -14.02
CA ASP A 105 -20.01 3.62 -15.09
C ASP A 105 -19.49 4.29 -16.36
N SER A 106 -18.27 4.83 -16.35
CA SER A 106 -17.64 5.40 -17.54
C SER A 106 -17.23 4.30 -18.52
N LYS A 107 -17.58 4.46 -19.80
CA LYS A 107 -17.05 3.60 -20.86
C LYS A 107 -15.55 3.87 -20.98
N SER A 108 -14.74 2.84 -20.75
CA SER A 108 -13.30 2.90 -20.98
C SER A 108 -13.03 2.78 -22.48
N GLU A 109 -12.38 3.79 -23.05
CA GLU A 109 -11.95 3.76 -24.45
C GLU A 109 -10.73 2.83 -24.63
N PRO A 110 -10.59 2.14 -25.76
CA PRO A 110 -9.40 1.32 -26.04
C PRO A 110 -8.11 2.14 -25.88
N GLY A 111 -7.16 1.64 -25.09
CA GLY A 111 -5.90 2.32 -24.82
C GLY A 111 -5.97 3.42 -23.76
N GLN A 112 -7.13 3.66 -23.15
CA GLN A 112 -7.23 4.56 -22.00
C GLN A 112 -6.50 3.98 -20.78
N PRO A 113 -5.53 4.71 -20.20
CA PRO A 113 -4.88 4.26 -18.98
C PRO A 113 -5.89 4.11 -17.83
N VAL A 114 -5.86 2.99 -17.14
CA VAL A 114 -6.79 2.70 -16.04
C VAL A 114 -6.24 3.28 -14.73
N GLY A 115 -6.77 4.44 -14.32
CA GLY A 115 -6.48 5.07 -13.03
C GLY A 115 -7.15 4.35 -11.85
N GLY A 116 -6.96 4.86 -10.62
CA GLY A 116 -7.65 4.34 -9.42
C GLY A 116 -7.29 2.92 -8.99
N LEU A 117 -6.23 2.33 -9.57
CA LEU A 117 -5.74 0.99 -9.21
C LEU A 117 -4.70 1.02 -8.08
N THR A 118 -4.40 2.20 -7.54
CA THR A 118 -3.53 2.37 -6.38
C THR A 118 -4.18 1.73 -5.16
N VAL A 119 -3.59 0.65 -4.65
CA VAL A 119 -4.07 -0.03 -3.46
C VAL A 119 -3.69 0.80 -2.24
N ILE A 120 -4.69 1.45 -1.62
CA ILE A 120 -4.53 2.08 -0.32
C ILE A 120 -4.71 0.98 0.74
N ALA A 121 -3.61 0.45 1.25
CA ALA A 121 -3.62 -0.51 2.35
C ALA A 121 -3.19 0.18 3.64
N PHE A 122 -4.11 0.30 4.59
CA PHE A 122 -3.79 0.71 5.95
C PHE A 122 -3.47 -0.54 6.78
N ALA A 123 -2.44 -0.48 7.61
CA ALA A 123 -2.14 -1.57 8.54
C ALA A 123 -3.32 -1.78 9.49
N ASN A 124 -3.89 -2.98 9.49
CA ASN A 124 -4.99 -3.36 10.37
C ASN A 124 -4.59 -4.57 11.23
N SER A 125 -4.18 -4.29 12.47
CA SER A 125 -3.74 -5.32 13.43
C SER A 125 -4.75 -5.57 14.56
N HIS A 126 -5.99 -5.11 14.40
CA HIS A 126 -7.01 -5.21 15.46
C HIS A 126 -7.29 -6.65 15.89
N LEU A 127 -7.38 -7.59 14.93
CA LEU A 127 -7.61 -9.00 15.24
C LEU A 127 -6.46 -9.60 16.07
N VAL A 128 -5.22 -9.28 15.69
CA VAL A 128 -4.02 -9.75 16.42
C VAL A 128 -4.05 -9.25 17.85
N TYR A 129 -4.29 -7.95 18.05
CA TYR A 129 -4.43 -7.36 19.38
C TYR A 129 -5.57 -7.99 20.18
N ALA A 130 -6.74 -8.18 19.58
CA ALA A 130 -7.88 -8.81 20.25
C ALA A 130 -7.52 -10.22 20.73
N LEU A 131 -6.87 -11.03 19.88
CA LEU A 131 -6.40 -12.37 20.25
C LEU A 131 -5.39 -12.32 21.40
N THR A 132 -4.43 -11.39 21.37
CA THR A 132 -3.46 -11.22 22.46
C THR A 132 -4.17 -10.90 23.78
N TRP A 133 -5.11 -9.94 23.78
CA TRP A 133 -5.82 -9.54 24.99
C TRP A 133 -6.70 -10.66 25.55
N TYR A 134 -7.42 -11.38 24.68
CA TYR A 134 -8.22 -12.53 25.13
C TYR A 134 -7.36 -13.69 25.64
N ALA A 135 -6.23 -13.98 25.02
CA ALA A 135 -5.30 -15.00 25.50
C ALA A 135 -4.73 -14.64 26.88
N LEU A 136 -4.31 -13.38 27.09
CA LEU A 136 -3.86 -12.89 28.39
C LEU A 136 -4.97 -13.01 29.45
N ALA A 137 -6.20 -12.61 29.12
CA ALA A 137 -7.35 -12.72 30.02
C ALA A 137 -7.63 -14.19 30.41
N LEU A 138 -7.60 -15.12 29.45
CA LEU A 138 -7.79 -16.55 29.69
C LEU A 138 -6.70 -17.13 30.60
N MET A 139 -5.43 -16.72 30.45
CA MET A 139 -4.36 -17.15 31.35
C MET A 139 -4.58 -16.67 32.79
N VAL A 140 -5.01 -15.41 32.97
CA VAL A 140 -5.34 -14.87 34.30
C VAL A 140 -6.51 -15.63 34.93
N VAL A 141 -7.58 -15.87 34.17
CA VAL A 141 -8.73 -16.68 34.64
C VAL A 141 -8.29 -18.10 35.00
N GLY A 142 -7.47 -18.75 34.15
CA GLY A 142 -6.94 -20.08 34.40
C GLY A 142 -6.11 -20.15 35.68
N ALA A 143 -5.23 -19.18 35.91
CA ALA A 143 -4.43 -19.09 37.13
C ALA A 143 -5.31 -18.90 38.38
N ALA A 144 -6.32 -18.04 38.32
CA ALA A 144 -7.26 -17.83 39.42
C ALA A 144 -8.05 -19.10 39.78
N ILE A 145 -8.51 -19.85 38.77
CA ILE A 145 -9.20 -21.15 38.98
C ILE A 145 -8.24 -22.17 39.61
N ALA A 146 -6.99 -22.24 39.14
CA ALA A 146 -6.00 -23.17 39.69
C ALA A 146 -5.71 -22.88 41.17
N LEU A 147 -5.48 -21.61 41.53
CA LEU A 147 -5.19 -21.19 42.90
C LEU A 147 -6.37 -21.44 43.85
N THR A 148 -7.60 -21.13 43.43
CA THR A 148 -8.80 -21.36 44.25
C THR A 148 -9.05 -22.85 44.51
N ARG A 149 -8.81 -23.71 43.50
CA ARG A 149 -8.88 -25.17 43.67
C ARG A 149 -7.83 -25.71 44.65
N GLN A 150 -6.59 -25.25 44.54
CA GLN A 150 -5.51 -25.64 45.47
C GLN A 150 -5.84 -25.26 46.91
N ASN A 151 -6.29 -24.02 47.15
CA ASN A 151 -6.61 -23.55 48.50
C ASN A 151 -7.77 -24.33 49.15
N THR A 152 -8.73 -24.77 48.34
CA THR A 152 -9.87 -25.59 48.81
C THR A 152 -9.44 -27.00 49.19
N GLN A 153 -8.48 -27.61 48.47
CA GLN A 153 -8.00 -28.96 48.79
C GLN A 153 -7.05 -29.01 49.99
N HIS A 154 -6.33 -27.92 50.28
CA HIS A 154 -5.49 -27.84 51.48
C HIS A 154 -6.27 -27.60 52.78
N HIS A 155 -7.54 -27.17 52.69
CA HIS A 155 -8.47 -27.09 53.81
C HIS A 155 -9.29 -28.39 53.95
N GLU A 156 -8.65 -29.54 54.17
CA GLU A 156 -9.35 -30.63 54.84
C GLU A 156 -9.44 -30.28 56.34
N PRO A 157 -10.66 -30.13 56.91
CA PRO A 157 -10.79 -29.92 58.34
C PRO A 157 -10.31 -31.18 59.06
N ASN A 158 -9.33 -31.02 59.95
CA ASN A 158 -8.86 -32.04 60.88
C ASN A 158 -10.03 -32.51 61.76
N ARG A 159 -10.85 -33.44 61.26
CA ARG A 159 -11.90 -34.14 61.99
C ARG A 159 -11.29 -35.35 62.67
N THR A 160 -10.55 -35.12 63.76
CA THR A 160 -10.31 -36.12 64.81
C THR A 160 -9.65 -35.42 66.01
N ALA A 161 -10.45 -34.91 66.95
CA ALA A 161 -10.07 -34.73 68.36
C ALA A 161 -11.24 -34.16 69.19
N LEU A 162 -12.42 -34.79 69.17
CA LEU A 162 -13.45 -34.59 70.20
C LEU A 162 -14.14 -35.94 70.40
N GLY A 163 -13.57 -36.79 71.25
CA GLY A 163 -14.11 -38.13 71.45
C GLY A 163 -13.37 -39.02 72.44
N GLN A 164 -12.62 -38.47 73.39
CA GLN A 164 -12.23 -38.99 74.72
C GLN A 164 -11.91 -37.67 75.48
N ASP A 165 -12.59 -37.28 76.55
CA ASP A 165 -12.71 -37.92 77.87
C ASP A 165 -13.99 -37.47 78.60
#